data_AF-A0A7J3CAV3-F1
#
_entry.id   AF-A0A7J3CAV3-F1
#
_cell.length_a   1.000
_cell.length_b   1.000
_cell.length_c   1.000
_cell.angle_alpha   90.00
_cell.angle_beta   90.00
_cell.angle_gamma   90.00
#
_symmetry.space_group_name_H-M   'P 1'
#
loop_
_entity.id
_entity.type
_entity.pdbx_description
1 polymer ?
#
loop_
_entity_poly.entity_id
_entity_poly.type
_entity_poly.pdbx_seq_one_letter_code
_entity_poly.pdbx_strand_id
1 'polypeptide(L)' 'MSNNKTIHDSIYGSIELGEDVSNIISTKEFQRMNTVKQLGFTYLVFPGATHSRFEHSLGTHYLAREASSRLGL' A
#
# COMPACT_ATOMS: atom_id res chain seq x y z
N MET A 1 -20.20 1.25 13.63
CA MET A 1 -19.93 2.20 12.53
C MET A 1 -18.62 1.74 11.92
N SER A 2 -18.64 1.24 10.68
CA SER A 2 -17.42 0.78 10.01
C SER A 2 -16.51 2.00 9.81
N ASN A 3 -15.34 1.97 10.44
CA ASN A 3 -14.38 3.07 10.40
C ASN A 3 -13.55 2.90 9.12
N ASN A 4 -14.14 3.21 7.96
CA ASN A 4 -13.45 3.12 6.68
C ASN A 4 -12.28 4.11 6.68
N LYS A 5 -11.07 3.56 6.53
CA LYS A 5 -9.84 4.35 6.51
C LYS A 5 -9.46 4.65 5.07
N THR A 6 -9.27 5.92 4.77
CA THR A 6 -8.78 6.36 3.46
C THR A 6 -7.30 6.70 3.55
N ILE A 7 -6.51 6.20 2.60
CA ILE A 7 -5.10 6.56 2.43
C ILE A 7 -4.93 7.21 1.06
N HIS A 8 -4.19 8.32 1.02
CA HIS A 8 -3.85 8.99 -0.22
C HIS A 8 -2.54 8.43 -0.78
N ASP A 9 -2.62 7.93 -2.01
CA ASP A 9 -1.55 7.34 -2.79
C ASP A 9 -1.24 8.23 -4.02
N SER A 10 0.03 8.32 -4.39
CA SER A 10 0.49 9.21 -5.48
C SER A 10 0.18 8.67 -6.88
N ILE A 11 -0.15 7.38 -7.02
CA ILE A 11 -0.43 6.72 -8.29
C ILE A 11 -1.93 6.54 -8.50
N TYR A 12 -2.66 6.07 -7.48
CA TYR A 12 -4.08 5.71 -7.58
C TYR A 12 -5.02 6.72 -6.92
N GLY A 13 -4.51 7.78 -6.29
CA GLY A 13 -5.32 8.77 -5.59
C GLY A 13 -5.80 8.23 -4.23
N SER A 14 -7.10 8.19 -3.98
CA SER A 14 -7.63 7.78 -2.67
C SER A 14 -7.94 6.29 -2.65
N ILE A 15 -7.27 5.55 -1.76
CA ILE A 15 -7.49 4.11 -1.53
C ILE A 15 -8.32 3.95 -0.25
N GLU A 16 -9.54 3.45 -0.40
CA GLU A 16 -10.42 3.10 0.72
C GLU A 16 -10.12 1.69 1.23
N LEU A 17 -9.91 1.57 2.53
CA LEU A 17 -9.61 0.31 3.21
C LEU A 17 -10.78 -0.13 4.08
N GLY A 18 -11.16 -1.40 3.90
CA GLY A 18 -12.04 -2.09 4.82
C GLY A 18 -11.34 -2.41 6.15
N GLU A 19 -12.14 -2.77 7.16
CA GLU A 19 -11.68 -2.97 8.53
C GLU A 19 -10.59 -4.04 8.66
N ASP A 20 -10.74 -5.18 8.00
CA ASP A 20 -9.75 -6.27 8.04
C ASP A 20 -8.38 -5.83 7.51
N VAL A 21 -8.37 -5.13 6.38
CA VAL A 21 -7.14 -4.61 5.78
C VAL A 21 -6.55 -3.52 6.67
N SER A 22 -7.39 -2.63 7.21
CA SER A 22 -6.96 -1.59 8.15
C SER A 22 -6.28 -2.18 9.39
N ASN A 23 -6.80 -3.30 9.92
CA ASN A 23 -6.22 -4.02 11.04
C ASN A 23 -4.86 -4.63 10.67
N ILE A 24 -4.76 -5.28 9.51
CA ILE A 24 -3.49 -5.87 9.02
C ILE A 24 -2.43 -4.79 8.82
N ILE A 25 -2.75 -3.67 8.15
CA ILE A 25 -1.76 -2.62 7.90
C ILE A 25 -1.28 -1.94 9.18
N SER A 26 -2.07 -2.02 10.27
CA SER A 26 -1.74 -1.42 11.57
C SER A 26 -0.82 -2.31 12.42
N THR A 27 -0.56 -3.54 11.99
CA THR A 27 0.38 -4.46 12.66
C THR A 27 1.82 -3.98 12.52
N LYS A 28 2.68 -4.39 13.47
CA LYS A 28 4.11 -4.02 13.46
C LYS A 28 4.82 -4.61 12.25
N GLU A 29 4.43 -5.82 11.85
CA GLU A 29 4.96 -6.59 10.75
C GLU A 29 4.75 -5.84 9.43
N PHE A 30 3.54 -5.30 9.21
CA PHE A 30 3.23 -4.52 8.02
C PHE A 30 3.87 -3.12 8.08
N GLN A 31 3.80 -2.45 9.23
CA GLN A 31 4.40 -1.12 9.43
C GLN A 31 5.93 -1.12 9.24
N ARG A 32 6.61 -2.25 9.53
CA ARG A 32 8.05 -2.42 9.24
C ARG A 32 8.39 -2.12 7.78
N MET A 33 7.48 -2.35 6.83
CA MET A 33 7.74 -2.12 5.42
C MET A 33 7.98 -0.65 5.06
N ASN A 34 7.60 0.31 5.92
CA ASN A 34 7.94 1.73 5.74
C ASN A 34 9.46 1.97 5.74
N THR A 35 10.24 1.14 6.43
CA THR A 35 11.70 1.30 6.53
C THR A 35 12.45 0.55 5.42
N VAL A 36 11.75 -0.26 4.63
CA VAL A 36 12.35 -1.05 3.54
C VAL A 36 12.09 -0.34 2.23
N LYS A 37 13.15 0.17 1.59
CA LYS A 37 13.06 0.75 0.26
C LYS A 37 12.67 -0.30 -0.77
N GLN A 38 11.77 0.06 -1.68
CA GLN A 38 11.32 -0.85 -2.74
C GLN A 38 12.49 -1.30 -3.62
N LEU A 39 13.38 -0.36 -4.00
CA LEU A 39 14.49 -0.60 -4.93
C LEU A 39 15.87 -0.68 -4.25
N GLY A 40 15.94 -0.96 -2.95
CA GLY A 40 17.23 -1.09 -2.25
C GLY A 40 18.09 0.18 -2.34
N PHE A 41 19.32 0.07 -2.85
CA PHE A 41 20.28 1.18 -2.97
C PHE A 41 20.12 2.04 -4.22
N THR A 42 19.12 1.78 -5.08
CA THR A 42 18.90 2.56 -6.31
C THR A 42 18.75 4.06 -6.05
N TYR A 43 18.27 4.47 -4.86
CA TYR A 43 18.18 5.89 -4.48
C TYR A 43 19.52 6.64 -4.47
N LEU A 44 20.66 5.93 -4.41
CA LEU A 44 22.00 6.53 -4.49
C LEU A 44 22.33 7.04 -5.91
N VAL A 45 21.68 6.49 -6.93
CA VAL A 45 21.82 6.90 -8.33
C VAL A 45 20.61 7.71 -8.80
N PHE A 46 19.41 7.34 -8.34
CA PHE A 46 18.15 7.99 -8.66
C PHE A 46 17.51 8.54 -7.39
N PRO A 47 17.77 9.80 -6.99
CA PRO A 47 17.33 10.34 -5.69
C PRO A 47 15.81 10.30 -5.44
N GLY A 48 14.99 10.20 -6.48
CA GLY A 48 13.53 10.02 -6.36
C GLY A 48 13.08 8.58 -6.06
N ALA A 49 13.96 7.59 -6.14
CA ALA A 49 13.65 6.18 -5.86
C ALA A 49 13.61 5.88 -4.34
N THR A 50 12.91 6.73 -3.58
CA THR A 50 12.84 6.66 -2.11
C THR A 50 11.66 5.88 -1.57
N HIS A 51 10.70 5.54 -2.45
CA HIS A 51 9.47 4.82 -2.12
C HIS A 51 9.72 3.52 -1.34
N SER A 52 8.83 3.24 -0.40
CA SER A 52 8.93 2.10 0.50
C SER A 52 8.13 0.89 -0.02
N ARG A 53 8.39 -0.28 0.56
CA ARG A 53 7.57 -1.48 0.29
C ARG A 53 6.15 -1.34 0.85
N PHE A 54 5.91 -0.43 1.79
CA PHE A 54 4.59 -0.20 2.37
C PHE A 54 3.61 0.35 1.34
N GLU A 55 3.93 1.47 0.69
CA GLU A 55 3.05 2.09 -0.31
C GLU A 55 2.86 1.18 -1.54
N HIS A 56 3.92 0.45 -1.93
CA HIS A 56 3.83 -0.51 -3.01
C HIS A 56 2.83 -1.64 -2.69
N SER A 57 2.91 -2.21 -1.48
CA SER A 57 2.00 -3.29 -1.04
C SER A 57 0.54 -2.81 -0.96
N LEU A 58 0.32 -1.55 -0.56
CA LEU A 58 -1.00 -0.92 -0.57
C LEU A 58 -1.57 -0.82 -2.00
N GLY A 59 -0.74 -0.38 -2.95
CA GLY A 59 -1.10 -0.37 -4.37
C GLY A 59 -1.38 -1.76 -4.94
N THR A 60 -0.61 -2.78 -4.55
CA THR A 60 -0.88 -4.18 -4.94
C THR A 60 -2.23 -4.65 -4.41
N HIS A 61 -2.58 -4.37 -3.15
CA HIS A 61 -3.89 -4.69 -2.60
C HIS A 61 -5.02 -4.01 -3.39
N TYR A 62 -4.87 -2.72 -3.69
CA TYR A 62 -5.86 -1.97 -4.46
C TYR A 62 -6.13 -2.62 -5.83
N LEU A 63 -5.07 -2.95 -6.58
CA LEU A 63 -5.21 -3.61 -7.88
C LEU A 63 -5.78 -5.02 -7.77
N ALA A 64 -5.39 -5.80 -6.75
CA ALA A 64 -5.92 -7.14 -6.54
C ALA A 64 -7.43 -7.11 -6.25
N ARG A 65 -7.89 -6.14 -5.45
CA ARG A 65 -9.32 -5.92 -5.17
C ARG A 65 -10.08 -5.53 -6.44
N GLU A 66 -9.54 -4.61 -7.21
CA GLU A 66 -10.15 -4.16 -8.47
C GLU A 66 -10.25 -5.31 -9.49
N ALA A 67 -9.19 -6.12 -9.61
CA ALA A 67 -9.19 -7.30 -10.46
C ALA A 67 -10.24 -8.34 -9.98
N SER A 68 -10.30 -8.61 -8.68
CA SER A 68 -11.26 -9.56 -8.10
C SER A 68 -12.70 -9.11 -8.36
N SER A 69 -13.00 -7.83 -8.14
CA SER A 69 -14.31 -7.23 -8.44
C SER A 69 -14.70 -7.40 -9.90
N ARG A 70 -13.77 -7.16 -10.84
CA ARG A 70 -14.02 -7.33 -12.28
C ARG A 70 -14.20 -8.78 -12.70
N LEU A 71 -13.63 -9.72 -11.95
CA LEU A 71 -13.79 -11.15 -12.17
C LEU A 71 -15.01 -11.75 -11.44
N GLY A 72 -15.71 -10.96 -10.61
CA GLY A 72 -16.85 -11.41 -9.83
C GLY A 72 -16.49 -12.31 -8.65
N LEU A 73 -15.29 -12.14 -8.09
CA LEU A 73 -14.80 -12.83 -6.89
C LEU A 73 -15.12 -12.05 -5.60
#